data_AF-I8U7G5-F1
#
_entry.id   AF-I8U7G5-F1
#
_cell.length_a   1.000
_cell.length_b   1.000
_cell.length_c   1.000
_cell.angle_alpha   90.00
_cell.angle_beta   90.00
_cell.angle_gamma   90.00
#
_symmetry.space_group_name_H-M   'P 1'
#
loop_
_entity.id
_entity.type
_entity.pdbx_description
1 polymer ?
#
loop_
_entity_poly.entity_id
_entity_poly.type
_entity_poly.pdbx_seq_one_letter_code
_entity_poly.pdbx_strand_id
1 'polypeptide(L)'
;MAVYLESFWTALMDGLAIYFDIFLVPVLTVVCFFLLLSQFLRYQKRIRYLEITLGALIKLSGIELNDPTFIPPEVRKALDEGHRLKAIRLYRKITGANLKEAIEVVDVLLKKT
;
A
#
# COMPACT_ATOMS: atom_id res chain seq x y z
N MET A 1 -6.43 51.25 32.26
CA MET A 1 -5.15 50.52 32.26
C MET A 1 -5.32 49.05 31.90
N ALA A 2 -6.28 48.33 32.51
CA ALA A 2 -6.59 46.93 32.14
C ALA A 2 -6.99 46.72 30.67
N VAL A 3 -7.80 47.62 30.09
CA VAL A 3 -8.27 47.52 28.70
C VAL A 3 -7.13 47.57 27.66
N TYR A 4 -6.06 48.33 27.93
CA TYR A 4 -4.88 48.39 27.07
C TYR A 4 -4.03 47.13 27.16
N LEU A 5 -4.01 46.48 28.33
CA LEU A 5 -3.32 45.22 28.52
C LEU A 5 -4.04 44.11 27.73
N GLU A 6 -5.37 44.03 27.84
CA GLU A 6 -6.20 43.06 27.11
C GLU A 6 -6.06 43.22 25.59
N SER A 7 -6.14 44.45 25.04
CA SER A 7 -5.99 44.66 23.59
C SER A 7 -4.59 44.33 23.09
N PHE A 8 -3.56 44.52 23.93
CA PHE A 8 -2.19 44.15 23.62
C PHE A 8 -2.01 42.63 23.62
N TRP A 9 -2.57 41.92 24.62
CA TRP A 9 -2.56 40.47 24.68
C TRP A 9 -3.29 39.83 23.49
N THR A 10 -4.45 40.34 23.08
CA THR A 10 -5.17 39.81 21.92
C THR A 10 -4.38 39.99 20.62
N ALA A 11 -3.83 41.18 20.38
CA ALA A 11 -3.03 41.44 19.20
C ALA A 11 -1.75 40.59 19.13
N LEU A 12 -1.13 40.34 20.29
CA LEU A 12 0.06 39.51 20.41
C LEU A 12 -0.27 38.03 20.17
N MET A 13 -1.39 37.53 20.72
CA MET A 13 -1.85 36.16 20.54
C MET A 13 -2.29 35.88 19.09
N ASP A 14 -2.97 36.82 18.44
CA ASP A 14 -3.39 36.69 17.04
C ASP A 14 -2.18 36.64 16.09
N GLY A 15 -1.17 37.49 16.33
CA GLY A 15 0.09 37.45 15.57
C GLY A 15 0.85 36.13 15.75
N LEU A 16 0.84 35.59 16.97
CA LEU A 16 1.44 34.29 17.27
C LEU A 16 0.68 33.15 16.58
N ALA A 17 -0.65 33.18 16.60
CA ALA A 17 -1.51 32.17 15.98
C ALA A 17 -1.30 32.09 14.46
N ILE A 18 -1.23 33.25 13.79
CA ILE A 18 -0.93 33.33 12.35
C ILE A 18 0.45 32.75 12.04
N TYR A 19 1.45 33.01 12.88
CA TYR A 19 2.79 32.43 12.72
C TYR A 19 2.76 30.90 12.85
N PHE A 20 2.06 30.37 13.86
CA PHE A 20 1.91 28.93 14.07
C PHE A 20 1.18 28.23 12.92
N ASP A 21 0.11 28.83 12.39
CA ASP A 21 -0.64 28.23 11.27
C ASP A 21 0.15 28.24 9.96
N ILE A 22 0.89 29.31 9.66
CA ILE A 22 1.63 29.44 8.41
C ILE A 22 2.94 28.64 8.42
N PHE A 23 3.59 28.48 9.58
CA PHE A 23 4.88 27.81 9.66
C PHE A 23 4.82 26.44 10.32
N LEU A 24 4.12 26.30 11.45
CA LEU A 24 4.21 25.09 12.26
C LEU A 24 3.34 23.96 11.67
N VAL A 25 2.11 24.26 11.24
CA VAL A 25 1.22 23.29 10.60
C VAL A 25 1.83 22.68 9.33
N PRO A 26 2.33 23.45 8.34
CA PRO A 26 2.89 22.84 7.13
C PRO A 26 4.19 22.09 7.39
N VAL A 27 5.02 22.53 8.35
CA VAL A 27 6.21 21.76 8.74
C VAL A 27 5.81 20.42 9.35
N LEU A 28 4.81 20.40 10.23
CA LEU A 28 4.30 19.16 10.80
C LEU A 28 3.67 18.25 9.76
N THR A 29 2.91 18.78 8.78
CA THR A 29 2.30 17.95 7.74
C THR A 29 3.36 17.34 6.83
N VAL A 30 4.41 18.08 6.44
CA VAL A 30 5.52 17.55 5.64
C VAL A 30 6.29 16.49 6.42
N VAL A 31 6.58 16.72 7.70
CA VAL A 31 7.23 15.74 8.57
C VAL A 31 6.35 14.49 8.71
N CYS A 32 5.06 14.64 8.96
CA CYS A 32 4.12 13.53 9.07
C CYS A 32 4.04 12.73 7.76
N PHE A 33 3.93 13.41 6.62
CA PHE A 33 3.91 12.79 5.29
C PHE A 33 5.21 12.03 5.00
N PHE A 34 6.36 12.64 5.30
CA PHE A 34 7.66 12.00 5.16
C PHE A 34 7.78 10.77 6.07
N LEU A 35 7.31 10.85 7.31
CA LEU A 35 7.27 9.71 8.24
C LEU A 35 6.37 8.59 7.71
N LEU A 36 5.17 8.90 7.20
CA LEU A 36 4.25 7.93 6.60
C LEU A 36 4.86 7.25 5.37
N LEU A 37 5.53 8.00 4.49
CA LEU A 37 6.28 7.45 3.36
C LEU A 37 7.42 6.53 3.84
N SER A 38 8.17 6.95 4.86
CA SER A 38 9.25 6.14 5.45
C SER A 38 8.75 4.83 6.06
N GLN A 39 7.51 4.81 6.57
CA GLN A 39 6.87 3.58 7.06
C GLN A 39 6.47 2.69 5.88
N PHE A 40 5.88 3.26 4.83
CA PHE A 40 5.43 2.50 3.66
C PHE A 40 6.56 1.72 2.98
N LEU A 41 7.74 2.35 2.85
CA LEU A 41 8.92 1.68 2.29
C LEU A 41 9.46 0.53 3.18
N ARG A 42 9.19 0.55 4.49
CA ARG A 42 9.58 -0.53 5.42
C ARG A 42 8.65 -1.74 5.33
N TYR A 43 7.38 -1.56 4.97
CA TYR A 43 6.41 -2.66 4.86
C TYR A 43 6.76 -3.67 3.76
N GLN A 44 7.41 -3.24 2.68
CA GLN A 44 7.79 -4.17 1.60
C GLN A 44 8.75 -5.29 2.05
N LYS A 45 9.60 -5.05 3.06
CA LYS A 45 10.57 -6.07 3.53
C LYS A 45 9.92 -7.22 4.29
N ARG A 46 8.78 -6.99 4.95
CA ARG A 46 8.06 -8.03 5.70
C ARG A 46 7.40 -9.06 4.78
N ILE A 47 6.98 -8.63 3.59
CA ILE A 47 6.32 -9.51 2.60
C ILE A 47 7.28 -10.62 2.15
N ARG A 48 8.55 -10.29 1.89
CA ARG A 48 9.55 -11.29 1.48
C ARG A 48 9.84 -12.33 2.56
N TYR A 49 9.80 -11.94 3.83
CA TYR A 49 9.98 -12.88 4.94
C TYR A 49 8.78 -13.83 5.06
N LEU A 50 7.56 -13.30 4.89
CA LEU A 50 6.34 -14.08 4.86
C LEU A 50 6.36 -15.12 3.72
N GLU A 51 6.83 -14.76 2.53
CA GLU A 51 6.98 -15.70 1.40
C GLU A 51 7.95 -16.85 1.73
N ILE A 52 9.08 -16.56 2.36
CA ILE A 52 10.07 -17.58 2.74
C ILE A 52 9.50 -18.54 3.80
N THR A 53 8.83 -17.99 4.83
CA THR A 53 8.20 -18.80 5.89
C THR A 53 7.07 -19.66 5.33
N LEU A 54 6.23 -19.11 4.44
CA LEU A 54 5.16 -19.86 3.77
C LEU A 54 5.74 -20.99 2.90
N GLY A 55 6.79 -20.71 2.13
CA GLY A 55 7.47 -21.74 1.33
C GLY A 55 8.04 -22.87 2.19
N ALA A 56 8.60 -22.55 3.35
CA ALA A 56 9.10 -23.54 4.30
C ALA A 56 7.98 -24.39 4.92
N LEU A 57 6.84 -23.78 5.26
CA LEU A 57 5.66 -24.47 5.80
C LEU A 57 5.01 -25.39 4.76
N ILE A 58 4.89 -24.93 3.51
CA ILE A 58 4.38 -25.73 2.39
C ILE A 58 5.22 -27.00 2.23
N LYS A 59 6.55 -26.85 2.22
CA LYS A 59 7.48 -27.98 2.07
C LYS A 59 7.37 -29.00 3.21
N LEU A 60 7.10 -28.55 4.44
CA LEU A 60 6.94 -29.43 5.60
C LEU A 60 5.59 -30.16 5.61
N SER A 61 4.54 -29.53 5.06
CA SER A 61 3.17 -30.05 5.09
C SER A 61 2.89 -31.20 4.11
N GLY A 62 3.84 -31.56 3.23
CA GLY A 62 3.64 -32.64 2.25
C GLY A 62 2.53 -32.36 1.22
N ILE A 63 2.00 -31.14 1.20
CA ILE A 63 1.05 -30.70 0.19
C ILE A 63 1.87 -30.45 -1.07
N GLU A 64 1.85 -31.40 -1.99
CA GLU A 64 2.21 -31.15 -3.39
C GLU A 64 1.22 -30.12 -3.94
N LEU A 65 1.45 -28.84 -3.68
CA LEU A 65 0.91 -27.78 -4.52
C LEU A 65 1.61 -27.90 -5.86
N ASN A 66 1.14 -28.83 -6.68
CA ASN A 66 1.39 -28.87 -8.11
C ASN A 66 0.70 -27.71 -8.86
N ASP A 67 0.54 -26.56 -8.20
CA ASP A 67 0.23 -25.33 -8.90
C ASP A 67 1.15 -24.22 -8.38
N PRO A 68 2.22 -23.88 -9.11
CA PRO A 68 3.23 -22.89 -8.74
C PRO A 68 2.69 -21.45 -8.78
N THR A 69 1.39 -21.26 -8.65
CA THR A 69 0.74 -19.97 -8.65
C THR A 69 -0.54 -20.14 -7.85
N PHE A 70 -0.59 -19.57 -6.65
CA PHE A 70 -1.86 -19.39 -5.93
C PHE A 70 -2.70 -18.43 -6.77
N ILE A 71 -3.47 -18.97 -7.71
CA ILE A 71 -4.34 -18.22 -8.61
C ILE A 71 -5.70 -18.17 -7.94
N PRO A 72 -6.22 -16.98 -7.62
CA PRO A 72 -7.58 -16.86 -7.10
C PRO A 72 -8.57 -17.54 -8.06
N PRO A 73 -9.56 -18.29 -7.56
CA PRO A 73 -10.47 -19.07 -8.39
C PRO A 73 -11.24 -18.19 -9.39
N GLU A 74 -11.47 -16.92 -9.07
CA GLU A 74 -12.10 -15.94 -9.96
C GLU A 74 -11.22 -15.59 -11.16
N VAL A 75 -9.89 -15.54 -10.96
CA VAL A 75 -8.92 -15.29 -12.02
C VAL A 75 -8.86 -16.49 -12.96
N ARG A 76 -8.82 -17.72 -12.41
CA ARG A 76 -8.86 -18.95 -13.21
C ARG A 76 -10.12 -19.03 -14.05
N LYS A 77 -11.29 -18.82 -13.44
CA LYS A 77 -12.57 -18.81 -14.17
C LYS A 77 -12.57 -17.79 -15.32
N ALA A 78 -12.02 -16.60 -15.10
CA ALA A 78 -11.90 -15.60 -16.15
C ALA A 78 -10.92 -16.00 -17.27
N LEU A 79 -9.89 -16.79 -16.98
CA LEU A 79 -8.98 -17.35 -18.00
C LEU A 79 -9.66 -18.47 -18.78
N ASP A 80 -10.38 -19.37 -18.10
CA ASP A 80 -11.13 -20.46 -18.73
C ASP A 80 -12.23 -19.92 -19.67
N GLU A 81 -12.85 -18.80 -19.31
CA GLU A 81 -13.81 -18.05 -20.14
C GLU A 81 -13.13 -17.28 -21.31
N GLY A 82 -11.80 -17.31 -21.43
CA GLY A 82 -11.04 -16.57 -22.45
C GLY A 82 -10.95 -15.05 -22.21
N HIS A 83 -11.36 -14.57 -21.04
CA HIS A 83 -11.41 -13.15 -20.69
C HIS A 83 -10.09 -12.66 -20.06
N ARG A 84 -9.00 -12.63 -20.85
CA ARG A 84 -7.66 -12.20 -20.40
C ARG A 84 -7.64 -10.87 -19.65
N LEU A 85 -8.32 -9.83 -20.17
CA LEU A 85 -8.36 -8.52 -19.52
C LEU A 85 -9.07 -8.56 -18.16
N LYS A 86 -10.13 -9.37 -18.02
CA LYS A 86 -10.87 -9.58 -16.77
C LYS A 86 -9.99 -10.31 -15.75
N ALA A 87 -9.24 -11.32 -16.18
CA ALA A 87 -8.27 -12.03 -15.35
C ALA A 87 -7.17 -11.09 -14.81
N ILE A 88 -6.58 -10.24 -15.66
CA ILE A 88 -5.57 -9.24 -15.25
C ILE A 88 -6.16 -8.27 -14.22
N ARG A 89 -7.38 -7.75 -14.45
CA ARG A 89 -8.05 -6.83 -13.52
C ARG A 89 -8.33 -7.49 -12.17
N LEU A 90 -8.84 -8.72 -12.17
CA LEU A 90 -9.13 -9.49 -10.96
C LEU A 90 -7.85 -9.80 -10.19
N TYR A 91 -6.80 -10.24 -10.89
CA TYR A 91 -5.51 -10.53 -10.28
C TYR A 91 -4.96 -9.29 -9.55
N ARG A 92 -4.93 -8.12 -10.22
CA ARG A 92 -4.50 -6.86 -9.59
C ARG A 92 -5.36 -6.45 -8.40
N LYS A 93 -6.67 -6.66 -8.46
CA LYS A 93 -7.59 -6.31 -7.36
C LYS A 93 -7.37 -7.19 -6.13
N ILE A 94 -7.06 -8.47 -6.34
CA ILE A 94 -6.94 -9.46 -5.27
C ILE A 94 -5.53 -9.46 -4.68
N THR A 95 -4.48 -9.39 -5.51
CA THR A 95 -3.09 -9.49 -5.08
C THR A 95 -2.43 -8.13 -4.83
N GLY A 96 -3.01 -7.04 -5.35
CA GLY A 96 -2.38 -5.72 -5.33
C GLY A 96 -1.20 -5.58 -6.30
N ALA A 97 -0.97 -6.57 -7.17
CA ALA A 97 0.12 -6.56 -8.14
C ALA A 97 0.06 -5.34 -9.08
N ASN A 98 1.23 -4.88 -9.52
CA ASN A 98 1.28 -3.84 -10.55
C ASN A 98 0.82 -4.42 -11.91
N LEU A 99 0.57 -3.55 -12.88
CA LEU A 99 0.03 -3.99 -14.18
C LEU A 99 0.99 -4.95 -14.91
N LYS A 100 2.30 -4.71 -14.81
CA LYS A 100 3.32 -5.51 -15.47
C LYS A 100 3.37 -6.94 -14.89
N GLU A 101 3.45 -7.06 -13.57
CA GLU A 101 3.41 -8.32 -12.83
C GLU A 101 2.14 -9.11 -13.15
N ALA A 102 0.99 -8.44 -13.18
CA ALA A 102 -0.28 -9.10 -13.48
C ALA A 102 -0.36 -9.64 -14.91
N ILE A 103 0.22 -8.93 -15.88
CA ILE A 103 0.32 -9.41 -17.27
C ILE A 103 1.27 -10.60 -17.34
N GLU A 104 2.46 -10.49 -16.74
CA GLU A 104 3.47 -11.57 -16.74
C GLU A 104 2.90 -12.86 -16.15
N VAL A 105 2.20 -12.77 -15.01
CA VAL A 105 1.56 -13.95 -14.39
C VAL A 105 0.49 -14.51 -15.31
N VAL A 106 -0.45 -13.70 -15.80
CA VAL A 106 -1.53 -14.18 -16.69
C VAL A 106 -0.99 -14.83 -17.96
N ASP A 107 0.09 -14.31 -18.53
CA ASP A 107 0.70 -14.86 -19.75
C ASP A 107 1.38 -16.22 -19.49
N VAL A 108 2.02 -16.38 -18.33
CA VAL A 108 2.57 -17.67 -17.90
C VAL A 108 1.45 -18.70 -17.73
N LEU A 109 0.30 -18.30 -17.18
CA LEU A 109 -0.86 -19.19 -16.99
C LEU A 109 -1.47 -19.63 -18.31
N LEU A 110 -1.61 -18.72 -19.28
CA LEU A 110 -2.12 -19.04 -20.61
C LEU A 110 -1.17 -19.94 -21.40
N LYS A 111 0.16 -19.79 -21.22
CA LYS A 111 1.16 -20.61 -21.90
C LYS A 111 1.24 -22.05 -21.36
N LYS A 112 0.82 -22.26 -20.11
CA LYS A 112 0.84 -23.56 -19.43
C LYS A 112 -0.42 -24.41 -19.70
N THR A 113 -1.44 -23.82 -20.32
CA THR A 113 -2.69 -24.48 -20.74
C THR A 113 -2.55 -24.98 -22.18
#